data_AF-A0A084TDJ2-F1
#
_entry.id   AF-A0A084TDJ2-F1
#
_cell.length_a   1.000
_cell.length_b   1.000
_cell.length_c   1.000
_cell.angle_alpha   90.00
_cell.angle_beta   90.00
_cell.angle_gamma   90.00
#
_symmetry.space_group_name_H-M   'P 1'
#
loop_
_entity.id
_entity.type
_entity.pdbx_description
1 polymer ?
#
loop_
_entity_poly.entity_id
_entity_poly.type
_entity_poly.pdbx_seq_one_letter_code
_entity_poly.pdbx_strand_id
1 'polypeptide(L)'
;MSSEPSFIEKIQNMVASVNNVMDVIDGKIRSMAQLTDVYTRAYLDDATKTLGANAASASKLKIVRSITLDGDALGSKGFDGSKDITLNVTIPKLAEKADKTSVYTKAEMEARLESIIGAAPDLLDTFAEIAVALGDDPNFAATMTAELAKKANQTGVYTKAEADSAFLSADATANNALKFGNNLPSHYATASSVESLEQTIGDAFTQLAQAFDDGATSINNIGA
;
A
#
# COMPACT_ATOMS: atom_id res chain seq x y z
N MET A 1 -112.71 -75.78 31.26
CA MET A 1 -111.38 -76.04 30.69
C MET A 1 -111.17 -74.99 29.60
N SER A 2 -110.20 -74.10 29.74
CA SER A 2 -109.85 -73.19 28.63
C SER A 2 -109.32 -74.07 27.50
N SER A 3 -109.93 -74.03 26.32
CA SER A 3 -109.45 -74.79 25.15
C SER A 3 -108.08 -74.25 24.74
N GLU A 4 -107.08 -75.13 24.62
CA GLU A 4 -105.76 -74.71 24.14
C GLU A 4 -105.88 -74.14 22.71
N PRO A 5 -105.20 -73.01 22.42
CA PRO A 5 -105.21 -72.41 21.09
C PRO A 5 -104.63 -73.37 20.06
N SER A 6 -105.20 -73.36 18.84
CA SER A 6 -104.72 -74.22 17.75
C SER A 6 -103.29 -73.84 17.32
N PHE A 7 -102.57 -74.73 16.62
CA PHE A 7 -101.20 -74.46 16.15
C PHE A 7 -101.13 -73.18 15.27
N ILE A 8 -102.13 -72.97 14.43
CA ILE A 8 -102.25 -71.76 13.59
C ILE A 8 -102.40 -70.51 14.46
N GLU A 9 -103.21 -70.60 15.53
CA GLU A 9 -103.43 -69.52 16.49
C GLU A 9 -102.14 -69.20 17.27
N LYS A 10 -101.35 -70.22 17.64
CA LYS A 10 -100.02 -70.06 18.24
C LYS A 10 -99.05 -69.34 17.29
N ILE A 11 -99.07 -69.65 15.99
CA ILE A 11 -98.27 -68.94 14.96
C ILE A 11 -98.73 -67.48 14.83
N GLN A 12 -100.03 -67.22 14.76
CA GLN A 12 -100.56 -65.86 14.64
C GLN A 12 -100.20 -65.02 15.87
N ASN A 13 -100.27 -65.61 17.07
CA ASN A 13 -99.84 -64.97 18.30
C ASN A 13 -98.32 -64.69 18.29
N MET A 14 -97.50 -65.60 17.77
CA MET A 14 -96.06 -65.38 17.62
C MET A 14 -95.77 -64.24 16.64
N VAL A 15 -96.43 -64.20 15.48
CA VAL A 15 -96.28 -63.11 14.49
C VAL A 15 -96.71 -61.76 15.07
N ALA A 16 -97.84 -61.71 15.77
CA ALA A 16 -98.30 -60.50 16.44
C ALA A 16 -97.30 -60.03 17.51
N SER A 17 -96.72 -60.97 18.26
CA SER A 17 -95.71 -60.65 19.27
C SER A 17 -94.39 -60.16 18.65
N VAL A 18 -93.98 -60.72 17.51
CA VAL A 18 -92.81 -60.25 16.74
C VAL A 18 -93.06 -58.85 16.18
N ASN A 19 -94.23 -58.59 15.60
CA ASN A 19 -94.59 -57.27 15.09
C ASN A 19 -94.59 -56.23 16.21
N ASN A 20 -95.16 -56.54 17.37
CA ASN A 20 -95.11 -55.67 18.54
C ASN A 20 -93.67 -55.38 19.00
N VAL A 21 -92.79 -56.39 19.01
CA VAL A 21 -91.38 -56.20 19.37
C VAL A 21 -90.67 -55.31 18.36
N MET A 22 -90.91 -55.51 17.06
CA MET A 22 -90.33 -54.68 16.00
C MET A 22 -90.80 -53.23 16.12
N ASP A 23 -92.10 -52.99 16.31
CA ASP A 23 -92.65 -51.64 16.47
C ASP A 23 -92.08 -50.93 17.71
N VAL A 24 -91.90 -51.65 18.82
CA VAL A 24 -91.27 -51.12 20.03
C VAL A 24 -89.80 -50.83 19.81
N ILE A 25 -89.03 -51.72 19.19
CA ILE A 25 -87.60 -51.50 18.91
C ILE A 25 -87.43 -50.29 18.01
N ASP A 26 -88.20 -50.22 16.93
CA ASP A 26 -88.18 -49.12 15.98
C ASP A 26 -88.58 -47.79 16.65
N GLY A 27 -89.67 -47.78 17.43
CA GLY A 27 -90.11 -46.61 18.17
C GLY A 27 -89.13 -46.17 19.27
N LYS A 28 -88.46 -47.12 19.93
CA LYS A 28 -87.52 -46.86 21.04
C LYS A 28 -86.14 -46.48 20.53
N ILE A 29 -85.65 -47.06 19.43
CA ILE A 29 -84.43 -46.57 18.75
C ILE A 29 -84.68 -45.17 18.21
N ARG A 30 -85.85 -44.91 17.59
CA ARG A 30 -86.23 -43.57 17.11
C ARG A 30 -86.53 -42.57 18.23
N SER A 31 -86.88 -42.99 19.44
CA SER A 31 -87.10 -42.08 20.58
C SER A 31 -85.89 -41.91 21.49
N MET A 32 -84.99 -42.90 21.53
CA MET A 32 -83.70 -42.81 22.21
C MET A 32 -82.69 -41.96 21.42
N ALA A 33 -82.85 -41.88 20.11
CA ALA A 33 -82.20 -40.88 19.28
C ALA A 33 -83.20 -39.77 18.97
N GLN A 34 -83.24 -38.68 19.75
CA GLN A 34 -84.07 -37.55 19.35
C GLN A 34 -83.60 -37.07 17.96
N LEU A 35 -84.52 -36.61 17.10
CA LEU A 35 -84.16 -36.00 15.81
C LEU A 35 -83.18 -34.82 15.97
N THR A 36 -83.11 -34.25 17.16
CA THR A 36 -82.17 -33.22 17.60
C THR A 36 -80.80 -33.75 18.03
N ASP A 37 -80.68 -35.04 18.37
CA ASP A 37 -79.45 -35.70 18.82
C ASP A 37 -78.77 -36.52 17.72
N VAL A 38 -79.45 -36.75 16.58
CA VAL A 38 -78.87 -37.37 15.39
C VAL A 38 -78.24 -36.28 14.53
N TYR A 39 -76.94 -36.07 14.69
CA TYR A 39 -76.19 -35.15 13.84
C TYR A 39 -76.11 -35.66 12.40
N THR A 40 -76.45 -34.79 11.44
CA THR A 40 -76.30 -35.10 10.02
C THR A 40 -74.83 -35.30 9.65
N ARG A 41 -74.55 -36.03 8.57
CA ARG A 41 -73.18 -36.18 8.04
C ARG A 41 -72.50 -34.82 7.84
N ALA A 42 -73.23 -33.86 7.27
CA ALA A 42 -72.77 -32.48 7.09
C ALA A 42 -72.47 -31.76 8.42
N TYR A 43 -73.24 -32.00 9.48
CA TYR A 43 -72.96 -31.47 10.81
C TYR A 43 -71.69 -32.08 11.41
N LEU A 44 -71.49 -33.39 11.23
CA LEU A 44 -70.31 -34.08 11.73
C LEU A 44 -69.03 -33.70 10.97
N ASP A 45 -69.17 -33.44 9.66
CA ASP A 45 -68.07 -33.00 8.80
C ASP A 45 -67.73 -31.51 8.98
N ASP A 46 -68.64 -30.71 9.56
CA ASP A 46 -68.38 -29.32 9.92
C ASP A 46 -67.47 -29.25 11.17
N ALA A 47 -66.19 -28.96 10.92
CA ALA A 47 -65.17 -28.83 11.95
C ALA A 47 -65.42 -27.68 12.95
N THR A 48 -66.36 -26.77 12.69
CA THR A 48 -66.78 -25.75 13.66
C THR A 48 -67.83 -26.24 14.66
N LYS A 49 -68.43 -27.41 14.39
CA LYS A 49 -69.54 -28.02 15.15
C LYS A 49 -69.14 -29.32 15.84
N THR A 50 -68.05 -29.94 15.43
CA THR A 50 -67.47 -31.11 16.09
C THR A 50 -66.16 -30.77 16.80
N LEU A 51 -65.80 -31.55 17.81
CA LEU A 51 -64.51 -31.45 18.52
C LEU A 51 -63.32 -31.91 17.65
N GLY A 52 -63.47 -31.91 16.32
CA GLY A 52 -62.39 -32.17 15.38
C GLY A 52 -61.30 -31.14 15.60
N ALA A 53 -60.19 -31.58 16.19
CA ALA A 53 -59.04 -30.75 16.52
C ALA A 53 -58.33 -30.28 15.25
N ASN A 54 -58.80 -29.19 14.65
CA ASN A 54 -58.10 -28.42 13.63
C ASN A 54 -58.07 -26.93 14.05
N ALA A 55 -57.20 -26.12 13.43
CA ALA A 55 -57.02 -24.71 13.80
C ALA A 55 -58.35 -23.91 13.85
N ALA A 56 -59.38 -24.33 13.12
CA ALA A 56 -60.71 -23.71 13.12
C ALA A 56 -61.49 -23.92 14.43
N SER A 57 -61.26 -25.01 15.18
CA SER A 57 -61.89 -25.29 16.49
C SER A 57 -61.07 -24.76 17.68
N ALA A 58 -59.84 -24.28 17.45
CA ALA A 58 -59.06 -23.56 18.44
C ALA A 58 -59.61 -22.14 18.64
N SER A 59 -60.77 -22.02 19.29
CA SER A 59 -61.45 -20.74 19.55
C SER A 59 -60.56 -19.67 20.21
N LYS A 60 -59.52 -20.10 20.95
CA LYS A 60 -58.52 -19.20 21.57
C LYS A 60 -57.48 -18.64 20.58
N LEU A 61 -57.19 -19.35 19.48
CA LEU A 61 -56.30 -18.95 18.39
C LEU A 61 -57.05 -18.28 17.22
N LYS A 62 -58.37 -18.48 17.10
CA LYS A 62 -59.24 -17.74 16.16
C LYS A 62 -59.17 -16.22 16.37
N ILE A 63 -58.87 -15.78 17.60
CA ILE A 63 -58.49 -14.40 17.90
C ILE A 63 -56.97 -14.31 17.79
N VAL A 64 -56.48 -13.51 16.84
CA VAL A 64 -55.05 -13.32 16.59
C VAL A 64 -54.31 -12.99 17.87
N ARG A 65 -53.22 -13.71 18.13
CA ARG A 65 -52.34 -13.48 19.29
C ARG A 65 -51.03 -12.89 18.81
N SER A 66 -50.58 -11.81 19.47
CA SER A 66 -49.26 -11.25 19.21
C SER A 66 -48.19 -12.13 19.83
N ILE A 67 -47.30 -12.66 19.02
CA ILE A 67 -46.02 -13.20 19.47
C ILE A 67 -45.06 -12.02 19.47
N THR A 68 -44.61 -11.60 20.66
CA THR A 68 -43.71 -10.45 20.84
C THR A 68 -42.42 -10.94 21.51
N LEU A 69 -41.28 -10.53 20.96
CA LEU A 69 -39.97 -10.64 21.57
C LEU A 69 -39.64 -9.29 22.22
N ASP A 70 -39.32 -9.31 23.50
CA ASP A 70 -38.78 -8.19 24.26
C ASP A 70 -37.35 -8.50 24.76
N GLY A 71 -36.55 -7.45 24.96
CA GLY A 71 -35.15 -7.56 25.33
C GLY A 71 -34.18 -7.30 24.16
N ASP A 72 -33.15 -8.13 24.05
CA ASP A 72 -32.04 -7.90 23.10
C ASP A 72 -32.46 -8.10 21.63
N ALA A 73 -33.46 -8.95 21.40
CA ALA A 73 -34.05 -9.18 20.09
C ALA A 73 -35.48 -8.61 20.08
N LEU A 74 -35.80 -7.81 19.07
CA LEU A 74 -37.09 -7.17 18.90
C LEU A 74 -37.81 -7.76 17.69
N GLY A 75 -39.08 -8.10 17.86
CA GLY A 75 -39.94 -8.58 16.78
C GLY A 75 -41.34 -8.84 17.29
N SER A 76 -42.35 -8.52 16.48
CA SER A 76 -43.74 -8.81 16.83
C SER A 76 -44.54 -9.22 15.61
N LYS A 77 -45.34 -10.30 15.73
CA LYS A 77 -46.25 -10.72 14.66
C LYS A 77 -47.47 -11.44 15.21
N GLY A 78 -48.61 -11.24 14.57
CA GLY A 78 -49.85 -11.94 14.88
C GLY A 78 -49.85 -13.38 14.38
N PHE A 79 -50.34 -14.29 15.22
CA PHE A 79 -50.57 -15.70 14.91
C PHE A 79 -52.02 -16.09 15.21
N ASP A 80 -52.70 -16.65 14.20
CA ASP A 80 -54.10 -17.11 14.29
C ASP A 80 -54.26 -18.61 13.97
N GLY A 81 -53.16 -19.31 13.66
CA GLY A 81 -53.16 -20.74 13.34
C GLY A 81 -53.64 -21.10 11.92
N SER A 82 -54.00 -20.12 11.08
CA SER A 82 -54.52 -20.38 9.72
C SER A 82 -53.43 -20.82 8.74
N LYS A 83 -52.18 -20.38 8.95
CA LYS A 83 -51.01 -20.68 8.12
C LYS A 83 -49.71 -20.40 8.88
N ASP A 84 -48.59 -20.83 8.32
CA ASP A 84 -47.27 -20.49 8.81
C ASP A 84 -47.02 -18.97 8.78
N ILE A 85 -46.27 -18.48 9.78
CA ILE A 85 -45.83 -17.08 9.85
C ILE A 85 -44.31 -17.00 9.96
N THR A 86 -43.72 -16.03 9.27
CA THR A 86 -42.31 -15.63 9.48
C THR A 86 -42.26 -14.44 10.43
N LEU A 87 -41.57 -14.57 11.56
CA LEU A 87 -41.31 -13.45 12.47
C LEU A 87 -39.99 -12.78 12.08
N ASN A 88 -40.06 -11.52 11.64
CA ASN A 88 -38.87 -10.73 11.38
C ASN A 88 -38.31 -10.23 12.71
N VAL A 89 -37.04 -10.53 12.97
CA VAL A 89 -36.35 -10.19 14.22
C VAL A 89 -35.21 -9.24 13.94
N THR A 90 -35.14 -8.15 14.69
CA THR A 90 -34.03 -7.20 14.69
C THR A 90 -33.29 -7.30 16.00
N ILE A 91 -31.96 -7.29 15.97
CA ILE A 91 -31.11 -7.23 17.16
C ILE A 91 -30.39 -5.88 17.16
N PRO A 92 -30.90 -4.83 17.83
CA PRO A 92 -30.30 -3.50 17.77
C PRO A 92 -28.83 -3.49 18.20
N LYS A 93 -28.48 -4.26 19.22
CA LYS A 93 -27.10 -4.40 19.71
C LYS A 93 -26.13 -5.01 18.70
N LEU A 94 -26.61 -5.71 17.65
CA LEU A 94 -25.73 -6.16 16.57
C LEU A 94 -25.14 -4.98 15.78
N ALA A 95 -25.88 -3.86 15.66
CA ALA A 95 -25.38 -2.64 15.04
C ALA A 95 -24.29 -1.97 15.92
N GLU A 96 -24.31 -2.23 17.22
CA GLU A 96 -23.31 -1.77 18.19
C GLU A 96 -22.13 -2.74 18.33
N LYS A 97 -22.25 -3.99 17.85
CA LYS A 97 -21.17 -5.00 17.89
C LYS A 97 -19.99 -4.62 16.99
N ALA A 98 -20.20 -3.74 16.01
CA ALA A 98 -19.11 -3.00 15.39
C ALA A 98 -18.70 -1.88 16.36
N ASP A 99 -17.70 -2.16 17.17
CA ASP A 99 -17.09 -1.15 18.02
C ASP A 99 -16.55 -0.01 17.14
N LYS A 100 -17.20 1.15 17.19
CA LYS A 100 -16.83 2.35 16.42
C LYS A 100 -15.43 2.86 16.77
N THR A 101 -14.82 2.39 17.85
CA THR A 101 -13.42 2.70 18.20
C THR A 101 -12.41 1.74 17.54
N SER A 102 -12.88 0.60 17.02
CA SER A 102 -12.06 -0.44 16.40
C SER A 102 -12.25 -0.56 14.88
N VAL A 103 -13.17 0.21 14.29
CA VAL A 103 -13.45 0.22 12.85
C VAL A 103 -13.17 1.62 12.30
N TYR A 104 -12.04 1.78 11.61
CA TYR A 104 -11.78 2.99 10.85
C TYR A 104 -12.67 3.03 9.61
N THR A 105 -13.37 4.14 9.42
CA THR A 105 -14.08 4.43 8.18
C THR A 105 -13.09 4.66 7.04
N LYS A 106 -13.54 4.48 5.79
CA LYS A 106 -12.73 4.77 4.59
C LYS A 106 -12.16 6.20 4.64
N ALA A 107 -12.97 7.18 5.05
CA ALA A 107 -12.56 8.58 5.15
C ALA A 107 -11.49 8.81 6.23
N GLU A 108 -11.60 8.16 7.40
CA GLU A 108 -10.57 8.25 8.45
C GLU A 108 -9.25 7.58 8.02
N MET A 109 -9.33 6.48 7.28
CA MET A 109 -8.16 5.84 6.69
C MET A 109 -7.50 6.72 5.63
N GLU A 110 -8.28 7.32 4.74
CA GLU A 110 -7.78 8.26 3.72
C GLU A 110 -7.15 9.49 4.36
N ALA A 111 -7.77 10.09 5.39
CA ALA A 111 -7.19 11.23 6.10
C ALA A 111 -5.88 10.89 6.82
N ARG A 112 -5.80 9.70 7.44
CA ARG A 112 -4.56 9.21 8.06
C ARG A 112 -3.48 8.93 7.03
N LEU A 113 -3.85 8.35 5.89
CA LEU A 113 -2.94 8.07 4.80
C LEU A 113 -2.44 9.38 4.20
N GLU A 114 -3.30 10.35 3.94
CA GLU A 114 -2.94 11.70 3.50
C GLU A 114 -2.06 12.43 4.53
N SER A 115 -2.26 12.21 5.84
CA SER A 115 -1.37 12.74 6.87
C SER A 115 0.01 12.09 6.88
N ILE A 116 0.12 10.82 6.44
CA ILE A 116 1.40 10.10 6.34
C ILE A 116 2.11 10.43 5.03
N ILE A 117 1.34 10.51 3.93
CA ILE A 117 1.84 10.78 2.59
C ILE A 117 2.12 12.28 2.44
N GLY A 118 1.23 13.18 2.85
CA GLY A 118 1.45 14.63 2.89
C GLY A 118 2.17 15.19 1.65
N ALA A 119 3.25 15.94 1.87
CA ALA A 119 4.13 16.47 0.82
C ALA A 119 5.14 15.44 0.25
N ALA A 120 5.06 14.17 0.68
CA ALA A 120 5.95 13.12 0.21
C ALA A 120 5.86 12.84 -1.30
N PRO A 121 4.75 12.98 -2.03
CA PRO A 121 4.73 12.67 -3.46
C PRO A 121 5.74 13.52 -4.24
N ASP A 122 5.72 14.84 -4.05
CA ASP A 122 6.65 15.77 -4.71
C ASP A 122 8.08 15.62 -4.16
N LEU A 123 8.22 15.28 -2.87
CA LEU A 123 9.53 15.03 -2.26
C LEU A 123 10.16 13.70 -2.72
N LEU A 124 9.35 12.67 -2.92
CA LEU A 124 9.79 11.38 -3.43
C LEU A 124 10.15 11.48 -4.91
N ASP A 125 9.42 12.30 -5.68
CA ASP A 125 9.77 12.62 -7.07
C ASP A 125 11.12 13.33 -7.13
N THR A 126 11.33 14.37 -6.31
CA THR A 126 12.64 15.04 -6.21
C THR A 126 13.76 14.12 -5.72
N PHE A 127 13.50 13.19 -4.79
CA PHE A 127 14.50 12.18 -4.43
C PHE A 127 14.83 11.21 -5.57
N ALA A 128 13.84 10.82 -6.38
CA ALA A 128 14.05 9.98 -7.56
C ALA A 128 14.86 10.72 -8.62
N GLU A 129 14.55 11.99 -8.89
CA GLU A 129 15.31 12.84 -9.80
C GLU A 129 16.77 13.00 -9.36
N ILE A 130 17.02 13.21 -8.06
CA ILE A 130 18.37 13.31 -7.51
C ILE A 130 19.12 11.98 -7.65
N ALA A 131 18.48 10.85 -7.34
CA ALA A 131 19.11 9.53 -7.48
C ALA A 131 19.54 9.27 -8.94
N VAL A 132 18.64 9.54 -9.90
CA VAL A 132 18.94 9.45 -11.33
C VAL A 132 20.05 10.43 -11.74
N ALA A 133 20.04 11.67 -11.24
CA ALA A 133 21.08 12.65 -11.53
C ALA A 133 22.46 12.25 -10.99
N LEU A 134 22.51 11.47 -9.91
CA LEU A 134 23.72 10.87 -9.35
C LEU A 134 24.08 9.53 -9.99
N GLY A 135 23.30 9.06 -10.97
CA GLY A 135 23.54 7.83 -11.71
C GLY A 135 23.16 6.55 -10.96
N ASP A 136 22.23 6.65 -10.00
CA ASP A 136 21.79 5.54 -9.15
C ASP A 136 22.94 4.76 -8.49
N ASP A 137 24.04 5.45 -8.15
CA ASP A 137 25.27 4.86 -7.64
C ASP A 137 25.26 4.74 -6.10
N PRO A 138 25.17 3.52 -5.52
CA PRO A 138 25.18 3.31 -4.07
C PRO A 138 26.49 3.73 -3.39
N ASN A 139 27.58 3.83 -4.17
CA ASN A 139 28.91 4.20 -3.72
C ASN A 139 29.38 5.51 -4.37
N PHE A 140 28.46 6.42 -4.71
CA PHE A 140 28.75 7.67 -5.43
C PHE A 140 30.02 8.39 -4.95
N ALA A 141 30.19 8.54 -3.63
CA ALA A 141 31.36 9.18 -3.05
C ALA A 141 32.69 8.44 -3.37
N ALA A 142 32.69 7.11 -3.34
CA ALA A 142 33.84 6.29 -3.67
C ALA A 142 34.13 6.32 -5.18
N THR A 143 33.08 6.25 -6.01
CA THR A 143 33.21 6.38 -7.47
C THR A 143 33.79 7.72 -7.87
N MET A 144 33.24 8.83 -7.34
CA MET A 144 33.79 10.16 -7.59
C MET A 144 35.22 10.30 -7.09
N THR A 145 35.55 9.71 -5.93
CA THR A 145 36.93 9.67 -5.43
C THR A 145 37.86 8.94 -6.40
N ALA A 146 37.43 7.80 -6.94
CA ALA A 146 38.19 7.03 -7.93
C ALA A 146 38.34 7.79 -9.26
N GLU A 147 37.29 8.43 -9.78
CA GLU A 147 37.34 9.24 -11.00
C GLU A 147 38.24 10.47 -10.85
N LEU A 148 38.19 11.14 -9.69
CA LEU A 148 39.10 12.25 -9.38
C LEU A 148 40.55 11.79 -9.25
N ALA A 149 40.78 10.61 -8.65
CA ALA A 149 42.11 10.02 -8.57
C ALA A 149 42.71 9.72 -9.96
N LYS A 150 41.88 9.39 -10.97
CA LYS A 150 42.33 9.24 -12.36
C LYS A 150 42.80 10.54 -13.01
N LYS A 151 42.30 11.71 -12.57
CA LYS A 151 42.75 13.01 -13.10
C LYS A 151 44.15 13.39 -12.65
N ALA A 152 44.58 12.91 -11.48
CA ALA A 152 45.96 13.02 -11.04
C ALA A 152 46.78 11.89 -11.66
N ASN A 153 47.22 12.07 -12.91
CA ASN A 153 48.23 11.17 -13.44
C ASN A 153 49.54 11.41 -12.67
N GLN A 154 49.92 10.50 -11.78
CA GLN A 154 51.25 10.52 -11.12
C GLN A 154 52.40 10.64 -12.13
N THR A 155 52.20 10.20 -13.37
CA THR A 155 53.19 10.28 -14.44
C THR A 155 53.24 11.66 -15.13
N GLY A 156 52.23 12.52 -14.94
CA GLY A 156 52.15 13.85 -15.58
C GLY A 156 52.22 15.04 -14.60
N VAL A 157 52.01 14.78 -13.31
CA VAL A 157 52.11 15.80 -12.25
C VAL A 157 53.48 15.66 -11.61
N TYR A 158 54.47 16.38 -12.15
CA TYR A 158 55.76 16.53 -11.48
C TYR A 158 55.58 17.38 -10.22
N THR A 159 56.09 16.92 -9.09
CA THR A 159 56.30 17.82 -7.96
C THR A 159 57.24 18.95 -8.38
N LYS A 160 57.15 20.10 -7.72
CA LYS A 160 58.08 21.22 -7.98
C LYS A 160 59.54 20.74 -7.95
N ALA A 161 59.89 19.86 -7.01
CA ALA A 161 61.22 19.30 -6.87
C ALA A 161 61.63 18.33 -8.00
N GLU A 162 60.71 17.52 -8.53
CA GLU A 162 60.97 16.64 -9.68
C GLU A 162 61.09 17.42 -10.99
N ALA A 163 60.25 18.44 -11.17
CA ALA A 163 60.36 19.37 -12.29
C ALA A 163 61.71 20.10 -12.24
N ASP A 164 62.06 20.67 -11.08
CA ASP A 164 63.34 21.34 -10.85
C ASP A 164 64.51 20.35 -11.09
N SER A 165 64.43 19.11 -10.60
CA SER A 165 65.46 18.08 -10.81
C SER A 165 65.61 17.65 -12.28
N ALA A 166 64.52 17.58 -13.05
CA ALA A 166 64.57 17.28 -14.47
C ALA A 166 65.24 18.43 -15.26
N PHE A 167 64.92 19.68 -14.91
CA PHE A 167 65.60 20.87 -15.44
C PHE A 167 67.07 20.99 -15.00
N LEU A 168 67.43 20.44 -13.85
CA LEU A 168 68.79 20.45 -13.28
C LEU A 168 69.61 19.20 -13.63
N SER A 169 69.01 18.16 -14.23
CA SER A 169 69.76 16.99 -14.70
C SER A 169 70.76 17.44 -15.76
N ALA A 170 72.04 17.18 -15.52
CA ALA A 170 73.18 17.92 -16.09
C ALA A 170 73.31 17.86 -17.63
N ASP A 171 72.51 17.04 -18.32
CA ASP A 171 72.49 16.90 -19.78
C ASP A 171 71.24 17.53 -20.44
N ALA A 172 70.28 18.02 -19.65
CA ALA A 172 69.08 18.69 -20.17
C ALA A 172 69.41 20.12 -20.61
N THR A 173 69.64 20.32 -21.90
CA THR A 173 69.92 21.64 -22.46
C THR A 173 68.61 22.43 -22.60
N ALA A 174 68.47 23.53 -21.86
CA ALA A 174 67.36 24.47 -22.06
C ALA A 174 67.34 24.95 -23.53
N ASN A 175 66.17 25.25 -24.11
CA ASN A 175 66.06 25.71 -25.52
C ASN A 175 66.99 26.88 -25.88
N ASN A 176 67.38 27.71 -24.91
CA ASN A 176 68.36 28.77 -25.12
C ASN A 176 69.79 28.27 -25.39
N ALA A 177 70.16 27.07 -24.96
CA ALA A 177 71.49 26.48 -25.20
C ALA A 177 71.78 26.22 -26.68
N LEU A 178 70.73 25.94 -27.48
CA LEU A 178 70.83 25.86 -28.94
C LEU A 178 71.29 27.19 -29.56
N LYS A 179 70.90 28.32 -28.97
CA LYS A 179 71.33 29.66 -29.45
C LYS A 179 72.81 29.94 -29.19
N PHE A 180 73.43 29.16 -28.29
CA PHE A 180 74.86 29.27 -27.97
C PHE A 180 75.70 28.13 -28.57
N GLY A 181 75.10 27.25 -29.38
CA GLY A 181 75.82 26.18 -30.08
C GLY A 181 76.17 24.96 -29.21
N ASN A 182 75.44 24.75 -28.10
CA ASN A 182 75.62 23.60 -27.21
C ASN A 182 77.03 23.43 -26.61
N ASN A 183 77.81 24.50 -26.49
CA ASN A 183 79.10 24.41 -25.81
C ASN A 183 78.91 24.50 -24.29
N LEU A 184 79.83 23.87 -23.55
CA LEU A 184 79.89 23.95 -22.09
C LEU A 184 80.15 25.41 -21.64
N PRO A 185 79.72 25.82 -20.42
CA PRO A 185 80.01 27.15 -19.89
C PRO A 185 81.48 27.56 -19.95
N SER A 186 82.40 26.60 -19.81
CA SER A 186 83.86 26.81 -19.90
C SER A 186 84.38 27.19 -21.28
N HIS A 187 83.56 27.05 -22.33
CA HIS A 187 83.90 27.46 -23.69
C HIS A 187 83.78 28.97 -23.89
N TYR A 188 82.91 29.64 -23.13
CA TYR A 188 82.66 31.08 -23.27
C TYR A 188 83.61 31.87 -22.36
N ALA A 189 84.00 33.06 -22.81
CA ALA A 189 84.74 34.01 -22.00
C ALA A 189 83.91 34.41 -20.77
N THR A 190 84.54 34.50 -19.59
CA THR A 190 83.87 35.03 -18.41
C THR A 190 83.72 36.54 -18.52
N ALA A 191 82.69 37.13 -17.90
CA ALA A 191 82.51 38.58 -17.87
C ALA A 191 83.79 39.30 -17.39
N SER A 192 84.40 38.78 -16.32
CA SER A 192 85.67 39.31 -15.79
C SER A 192 86.83 39.23 -16.80
N SER A 193 86.92 38.17 -17.61
CA SER A 193 87.97 38.08 -18.65
C SER A 193 87.75 39.06 -19.80
N VAL A 194 86.49 39.33 -20.15
CA VAL A 194 86.14 40.34 -21.16
C VAL A 194 86.46 41.74 -20.62
N GLU A 195 86.02 42.06 -19.40
CA GLU A 195 86.32 43.33 -18.72
C GLU A 195 87.84 43.56 -18.61
N SER A 196 88.61 42.52 -18.29
CA SER A 196 90.08 42.61 -18.20
C SER A 196 90.72 42.88 -19.56
N LEU A 197 90.23 42.24 -20.63
CA LEU A 197 90.70 42.47 -22.00
C LEU A 197 90.33 43.89 -22.46
N GLU A 198 89.11 44.34 -22.21
CA GLU A 198 88.64 45.69 -22.51
C GLU A 198 89.50 46.75 -21.81
N GLN A 199 89.82 46.56 -20.53
CA GLN A 199 90.72 47.44 -19.78
C GLN A 199 92.12 47.45 -20.39
N THR A 200 92.69 46.28 -20.67
CA THR A 200 94.04 46.15 -21.26
C THR A 200 94.12 46.86 -22.62
N ILE A 201 93.10 46.69 -23.46
CA ILE A 201 93.02 47.36 -24.77
C ILE A 201 92.86 48.87 -24.59
N GLY A 202 92.02 49.31 -23.64
CA GLY A 202 91.84 50.73 -23.32
C GLY A 202 93.13 51.41 -22.84
N ASP A 203 93.88 50.75 -21.97
CA ASP A 203 95.18 51.23 -21.50
C ASP A 203 96.20 51.33 -22.65
N ALA A 204 96.23 50.33 -23.54
CA ALA A 204 97.11 50.34 -24.70
C ALA A 204 96.80 51.50 -25.68
N PHE A 205 95.51 51.79 -25.92
CA PHE A 205 95.13 52.95 -26.73
C PHE A 205 95.49 54.28 -26.06
N THR A 206 95.34 54.37 -24.74
CA THR A 206 95.75 55.56 -23.98
C THR A 206 97.26 55.79 -24.08
N GLN A 207 98.06 54.73 -23.95
CA GLN A 207 99.51 54.78 -24.11
C GLN A 207 99.93 55.20 -25.52
N LEU A 208 99.26 54.66 -26.55
CA LEU A 208 99.52 55.02 -27.95
C LEU A 208 99.19 56.50 -28.22
N ALA A 209 98.07 57.00 -27.70
CA ALA A 209 97.69 58.40 -27.82
C ALA A 209 98.74 59.32 -27.17
N GLN A 210 99.16 59.00 -25.94
CA GLN A 210 100.20 59.75 -25.24
C GLN A 210 101.52 59.77 -26.04
N ALA A 211 101.92 58.64 -26.62
CA ALA A 211 103.14 58.57 -27.42
C ALA A 211 103.07 59.47 -28.68
N PHE A 212 101.89 59.60 -29.30
CA PHE A 212 101.70 60.54 -30.41
C PHE A 212 101.74 62.00 -29.96
N ASP A 213 101.12 62.33 -28.83
CA ASP A 213 101.16 63.69 -28.25
C ASP A 213 102.60 64.08 -27.84
N ASP A 214 103.34 63.15 -27.24
CA ASP A 214 104.76 63.32 -26.89
C ASP A 214 105.62 63.53 -28.13
N GLY A 215 105.35 62.77 -29.20
CA GLY A 215 106.01 62.91 -30.50
C GLY A 215 105.73 64.26 -31.16
N ALA A 216 104.47 64.70 -31.18
CA ALA A 216 104.08 66.00 -31.70
C ALA A 216 104.73 67.15 -30.92
N THR A 217 104.76 67.03 -29.58
CA THR A 217 105.44 67.97 -28.69
C THR A 217 106.94 68.04 -28.99
N SER A 218 107.58 66.88 -29.17
CA SER A 218 109.01 66.80 -29.50
C SER A 218 109.32 67.47 -30.85
N ILE A 219 108.48 67.29 -31.87
CA ILE A 219 108.63 67.95 -33.17
C ILE A 219 108.51 69.48 -33.05
N ASN A 220 107.52 69.97 -32.32
CA ASN A 220 107.29 71.41 -32.15
C ASN A 220 108.44 72.11 -31.39
N ASN A 221 109.13 71.40 -30.49
CA ASN A 221 110.24 71.94 -29.70
C ASN A 221 111.60 71.97 -30.44
N ILE A 222 111.71 71.43 -31.65
CA ILE A 222 112.96 71.45 -32.45
C ILE A 222 113.12 72.77 -33.25
N GLY A 223 112.07 73.59 -33.32
CA GLY A 223 112.05 74.87 -34.04
C GLY A 223 112.03 76.14 -33.17
N ALA A 224 112.16 76.00 -31.85
CA ALA A 224 112.29 77.09 -30.88
C ALA A 224 113.71 77.12 -30.30
#